data_AF-A0A933YZV3-F1
#
_entry.id   AF-A0A933YZV3-F1
#
_cell.length_a   1.000
_cell.length_b   1.000
_cell.length_c   1.000
_cell.angle_alpha   90.00
_cell.angle_beta   90.00
_cell.angle_gamma   90.00
#
_symmetry.space_group_name_H-M   'P 1'
#
loop_
_entity.id
_entity.type
_entity.pdbx_description
1 polymer ?
#
loop_
_entity_poly.entity_id
_entity_poly.type
_entity_poly.pdbx_seq_one_letter_code
_entity_poly.pdbx_strand_id
1 'polypeptide(L)'
;MFAAVVLSALIALYDVYHKGNPFSVLLMAGCRLMVYVVAASGVAGNVSGAVMLAGSIQFGYIILLSMVARQENSRPQGYPFPVIPFMLAGICLLDGVCLAVLLQSGVWLVAGAAGTVMVMAGQRYVRGD
;
A
#
# COMPACT_ATOMS: atom_id res chain seq x y z
N MET A 1 2.84 18.11 13.05
CA MET A 1 3.22 19.14 12.04
C MET A 1 4.43 18.69 11.21
N PHE A 2 5.59 18.39 11.81
CA PHE A 2 6.80 17.94 11.09
C PHE A 2 6.59 16.71 10.18
N ALA A 3 5.84 15.69 10.63
CA ALA A 3 5.62 14.47 9.84
C ALA A 3 4.89 14.73 8.50
N ALA A 4 3.97 15.69 8.45
CA ALA A 4 3.24 16.03 7.22
C ALA A 4 4.14 16.74 6.19
N VAL A 5 5.09 17.56 6.67
CA VAL A 5 6.10 18.20 5.81
C VAL A 5 7.04 17.16 5.22
N VAL A 6 7.51 16.20 6.04
CA VAL A 6 8.36 15.09 5.58
C VAL A 6 7.64 14.21 4.56
N LEU A 7 6.36 13.90 4.80
CA LEU A 7 5.54 13.16 3.83
C LEU A 7 5.40 13.94 2.51
N SER A 8 5.09 15.23 2.56
CA SER A 8 4.93 16.06 1.37
C SER A 8 6.23 16.14 0.56
N ALA A 9 7.37 16.26 1.24
CA ALA A 9 8.69 16.23 0.61
C ALA A 9 8.98 14.86 -0.04
N LEU A 10 8.65 13.75 0.63
CA LEU A 10 8.79 12.40 0.08
C LEU A 10 7.94 12.19 -1.17
N ILE A 11 6.72 12.73 -1.21
CA ILE A 11 5.84 12.65 -2.38
C ILE A 11 6.42 13.45 -3.55
N ALA A 12 6.87 14.68 -3.31
CA ALA A 12 7.50 15.50 -4.35
C ALA A 12 8.79 14.86 -4.88
N LEU A 13 9.59 14.26 -4.00
CA LEU A 13 10.79 13.53 -4.38
C LEU A 13 10.43 12.28 -5.21
N TYR A 14 9.41 11.53 -4.81
CA TYR A 14 8.91 10.40 -5.60
C TYR A 14 8.50 10.85 -7.01
N ASP A 15 7.71 11.92 -7.14
CA ASP A 15 7.22 12.41 -8.43
C ASP A 15 8.37 12.82 -9.37
N VAL A 16 9.40 13.47 -8.84
CA VAL A 16 10.58 13.87 -9.63
C VAL A 16 11.42 12.66 -10.06
N TYR A 17 11.61 11.66 -9.18
CA TYR A 17 12.46 10.51 -9.44
C TYR A 17 11.74 9.30 -10.06
N HIS A 18 10.42 9.35 -10.26
CA HIS A 18 9.63 8.20 -10.73
C HIS A 18 10.02 7.73 -12.16
N LYS A 19 10.56 8.63 -13.00
CA LYS A 19 10.96 8.31 -14.37
C LYS A 19 12.23 7.44 -14.39
N GLY A 20 12.02 6.13 -14.41
CA GLY A 20 13.01 5.14 -14.85
C GLY A 20 13.80 4.42 -13.76
N ASN A 21 13.61 4.76 -12.48
CA ASN A 21 14.41 4.19 -11.39
C ASN A 21 13.59 3.18 -10.55
N PRO A 22 14.01 1.91 -10.42
CA PRO A 22 13.33 0.91 -9.56
C PRO A 22 13.28 1.30 -8.07
N PHE A 23 14.11 2.26 -7.63
CA PHE A 23 14.08 2.80 -6.27
C PHE A 23 12.79 3.58 -5.94
N SER A 24 12.01 4.00 -6.94
CA SER A 24 10.75 4.72 -6.73
C SER A 24 9.73 3.90 -5.94
N VAL A 25 9.79 2.57 -6.02
CA VAL A 25 8.96 1.66 -5.21
C VAL A 25 9.26 1.82 -3.72
N LEU A 26 10.54 1.99 -3.37
CA LEU A 26 10.98 2.19 -1.99
C LEU A 26 10.45 3.52 -1.44
N LEU A 27 10.48 4.57 -2.27
CA LEU A 27 9.91 5.87 -1.95
C LEU A 27 8.38 5.81 -1.80
N MET A 28 7.68 5.08 -2.67
CA MET A 28 6.23 4.86 -2.57
C MET A 28 5.85 4.09 -1.29
N ALA A 29 6.57 3.01 -0.99
CA ALA A 29 6.39 2.24 0.23
C ALA A 29 6.68 3.11 1.48
N GLY A 30 7.74 3.92 1.42
CA GLY A 30 8.11 4.87 2.47
C GLY A 30 7.06 5.96 2.70
N CYS A 31 6.49 6.52 1.62
CA CYS A 31 5.36 7.45 1.70
C CYS A 31 4.19 6.81 2.45
N ARG A 32 3.86 5.56 2.12
CA ARG A 32 2.74 4.86 2.77
C ARG A 32 2.98 4.60 4.25
N LEU A 33 4.20 4.25 4.65
CA LEU A 33 4.57 4.15 6.07
C LEU A 33 4.40 5.52 6.76
N MET A 34 4.90 6.60 6.15
CA MET A 34 4.76 7.95 6.70
C MET A 34 3.29 8.38 6.82
N VAL A 35 2.40 7.97 5.91
CA VAL A 35 0.95 8.25 6.04
C VAL A 35 0.39 7.65 7.31
N TYR A 36 0.74 6.41 7.68
CA TYR A 36 0.31 5.79 8.93
C TYR A 36 0.81 6.59 10.15
N VAL A 37 2.07 7.04 10.12
CA VAL A 37 2.67 7.85 11.19
C VAL A 37 1.98 9.21 11.31
N VAL A 38 1.75 9.90 10.19
CA VAL A 38 1.05 11.19 10.16
C VAL A 38 -0.38 11.04 10.66
N ALA A 39 -1.12 10.04 10.19
CA ALA A 39 -2.50 9.78 10.61
C ALA A 39 -2.59 9.49 12.11
N ALA A 40 -1.72 8.61 12.64
CA ALA A 40 -1.69 8.34 14.08
C ALA A 40 -1.30 9.58 14.90
N SER A 41 -0.34 10.38 14.41
CA SER A 41 0.04 11.63 15.09
C SER A 41 -1.09 12.67 15.09
N GLY A 42 -1.94 12.69 14.05
CA GLY A 42 -3.07 13.61 13.94
C GLY A 42 -4.29 13.19 14.76
N VAL A 43 -4.58 11.88 14.82
CA VAL A 43 -5.76 11.35 15.52
C VAL A 43 -5.49 11.10 17.00
N ALA A 44 -4.37 10.46 17.33
CA ALA A 44 -4.07 10.00 18.69
C ALA A 44 -3.02 10.88 19.41
N GLY A 45 -2.33 11.78 18.69
CA GLY A 45 -1.24 12.59 19.25
C GLY A 45 0.03 11.81 19.62
N ASN A 46 0.01 10.48 19.52
CA ASN A 46 1.14 9.60 19.82
C ASN A 46 1.23 8.49 18.76
N VAL A 47 2.46 8.05 18.46
CA VAL A 47 2.72 6.98 17.50
C VAL A 47 2.88 5.67 18.27
N SER A 48 1.81 4.88 18.35
CA SER A 48 1.86 3.55 18.95
C SER A 48 2.75 2.61 18.12
N GLY A 49 3.51 1.74 18.80
CA GLY A 49 4.33 0.71 18.15
C GLY A 49 3.53 -0.18 17.20
N ALA A 50 2.24 -0.37 17.46
CA ALA A 50 1.34 -1.11 16.58
C ALA A 50 1.15 -0.43 15.20
N VAL A 51 1.10 0.91 15.15
CA VAL A 51 1.01 1.68 13.90
C VAL A 51 2.31 1.56 13.11
N MET A 52 3.46 1.58 13.81
CA MET A 52 4.77 1.43 13.19
C MET A 52 4.94 0.02 12.60
N LEU A 53 4.44 -1.01 13.30
CA LEU A 53 4.38 -2.38 12.79
C LEU A 53 3.46 -2.49 11.56
N ALA A 54 2.25 -1.93 11.61
CA ALA A 54 1.32 -1.93 10.47
C ALA A 54 1.95 -1.25 9.23
N GLY A 55 2.57 -0.08 9.42
CA GLY A 55 3.29 0.62 8.35
C GLY A 55 4.47 -0.19 7.79
N SER A 56 5.20 -0.91 8.64
CA SER A 56 6.33 -1.76 8.23
C SER A 56 5.87 -3.00 7.45
N ILE A 57 4.76 -3.62 7.84
CA ILE A 57 4.15 -4.73 7.10
C ILE A 57 3.72 -4.25 5.71
N GLN A 58 3.06 -3.09 5.63
CA GLN A 58 2.60 -2.52 4.36
C GLN A 58 3.77 -2.11 3.46
N PHE A 59 4.86 -1.60 4.05
CA PHE A 59 6.10 -1.31 3.35
C PHE A 59 6.68 -2.57 2.69
N GLY A 60 6.82 -3.65 3.46
CA GLY A 60 7.31 -4.93 2.94
C GLY A 60 6.39 -5.51 1.85
N TYR A 61 5.07 -5.40 2.04
CA TYR A 61 4.09 -5.88 1.06
C TYR A 61 4.20 -5.16 -0.29
N ILE A 62 4.38 -3.83 -0.29
CA ILE A 62 4.56 -3.06 -1.54
C ILE A 62 5.85 -3.47 -2.27
N ILE A 63 6.94 -3.67 -1.53
CA ILE A 63 8.21 -4.13 -2.12
C ILE A 63 8.02 -5.50 -2.77
N LEU A 64 7.41 -6.46 -2.05
CA LEU A 64 7.13 -7.80 -2.58
C LEU A 64 6.24 -7.75 -3.82
N LEU A 65 5.16 -6.96 -3.80
CA LEU A 65 4.27 -6.79 -4.94
C LEU A 65 5.04 -6.26 -6.15
N SER A 66 5.87 -5.24 -5.97
CA SER A 66 6.62 -4.68 -7.10
C SER A 66 7.68 -5.63 -7.65
N MET A 67 8.31 -6.44 -6.78
CA MET A 67 9.25 -7.49 -7.21
C MET A 67 8.52 -8.55 -8.02
N VAL A 68 7.35 -9.00 -7.57
CA VAL A 68 6.50 -9.97 -8.28
C VAL A 68 6.02 -9.38 -9.62
N ALA A 69 5.55 -8.13 -9.63
CA ALA A 69 5.09 -7.47 -10.85
C ALA A 69 6.22 -7.33 -11.89
N ARG A 70 7.44 -6.97 -11.45
CA ARG A 70 8.60 -6.88 -12.34
C ARG A 70 9.04 -8.25 -12.86
N GLN A 71 8.97 -9.28 -12.01
CA GLN A 71 9.28 -10.66 -12.40
C GLN A 71 8.27 -11.19 -13.42
N GLU A 72 6.99 -10.86 -13.26
CA GLU A 72 5.92 -11.21 -14.19
C GLU A 72 6.10 -10.48 -15.53
N ASN A 73 6.39 -9.18 -15.52
CA ASN A 73 6.66 -8.40 -16.74
C ASN A 73 7.92 -8.86 -17.49
N SER A 74 8.89 -9.45 -16.78
CA SER A 74 10.13 -9.97 -17.39
C SER A 74 9.96 -11.38 -17.95
N ARG A 75 8.84 -12.07 -17.69
CA ARG A 75 8.57 -13.40 -18.21
C ARG A 75 7.86 -13.32 -19.57
N PRO A 76 8.34 -14.06 -20.59
CA PRO A 76 7.70 -14.08 -21.92
C PRO A 76 6.37 -14.83 -21.95
N GLN A 77 6.10 -15.66 -20.94
CA GLN A 77 4.84 -16.35 -20.72
C GLN A 77 4.32 -15.85 -19.37
N GLY A 78 3.30 -14.99 -19.39
CA GLY A 78 2.66 -14.47 -18.17
C GLY A 78 2.15 -15.60 -17.26
N TYR A 79 1.86 -15.30 -15.99
CA TYR A 79 1.30 -16.32 -15.10
C TYR A 79 -0.08 -16.77 -15.60
N PRO A 80 -0.45 -18.06 -15.44
CA PRO A 80 -1.77 -18.56 -15.80
C PRO A 80 -2.89 -17.98 -14.92
N PHE A 81 -2.53 -17.37 -13.79
CA PHE A 81 -3.45 -16.69 -12.87
C PHE A 81 -3.06 -15.22 -12.74
N PRO A 82 -4.04 -14.32 -12.60
CA PRO A 82 -3.78 -12.89 -12.50
C PRO A 82 -3.29 -12.56 -11.07
N VAL A 83 -1.98 -12.74 -10.84
CA VAL A 83 -1.34 -12.62 -9.51
C VAL A 83 -1.31 -11.17 -9.05
N ILE A 84 -0.90 -10.23 -9.92
CA ILE A 84 -0.86 -8.79 -9.63
C ILE A 84 -2.20 -8.26 -9.11
N PRO A 85 -3.35 -8.48 -9.77
CA PRO A 85 -4.64 -8.00 -9.26
C PRO A 85 -5.05 -8.63 -7.93
N PHE A 86 -4.72 -9.90 -7.70
CA PHE A 86 -4.95 -10.52 -6.39
C PHE A 86 -4.08 -9.86 -5.30
N MET A 87 -2.81 -9.58 -5.58
CA MET A 87 -1.93 -8.85 -4.66
C MET A 87 -2.40 -7.41 -4.43
N LEU A 88 -2.89 -6.72 -5.47
CA LEU A 88 -3.46 -5.38 -5.34
C LEU A 88 -4.71 -5.38 -4.48
N ALA A 89 -5.61 -6.36 -4.65
CA ALA A 89 -6.76 -6.52 -3.78
C ALA A 89 -6.35 -6.85 -2.33
N GLY A 90 -5.28 -7.65 -2.16
CA GLY A 90 -4.68 -7.99 -0.87
C GLY A 90 -4.25 -6.76 -0.07
N ILE A 91 -3.82 -5.68 -0.72
CA ILE A 91 -3.49 -4.40 -0.06
C ILE A 91 -4.68 -3.86 0.75
N CYS A 92 -5.88 -3.80 0.15
CA CYS A 92 -7.08 -3.26 0.79
C CYS A 92 -7.51 -4.11 1.97
N LEU A 93 -7.37 -5.43 1.84
CA LEU A 93 -7.68 -6.37 2.90
C LEU A 93 -6.71 -6.20 4.08
N LEU A 94 -5.40 -6.08 3.79
CA LEU A 94 -4.37 -5.82 4.80
C LEU A 94 -4.62 -4.50 5.55
N ASP A 95 -4.97 -3.44 4.82
CA ASP A 95 -5.28 -2.12 5.39
C ASP A 95 -6.52 -2.20 6.32
N GLY A 96 -7.60 -2.87 5.87
CA GLY A 96 -8.81 -3.07 6.66
C GLY A 96 -8.58 -3.92 7.90
N VAL A 97 -7.76 -4.98 7.82
CA VAL A 97 -7.37 -5.80 8.98
C VAL A 97 -6.53 -5.00 9.96
N CYS A 98 -5.53 -4.25 9.49
CA CYS A 98 -4.71 -3.39 10.35
C CYS A 98 -5.57 -2.36 11.09
N LEU A 99 -6.50 -1.68 10.39
CA LEU A 99 -7.39 -0.70 10.99
C LEU A 99 -8.38 -1.35 11.97
N ALA A 100 -8.92 -2.52 11.65
CA ALA A 100 -9.81 -3.24 12.55
C ALA A 100 -9.12 -3.65 13.85
N VAL A 101 -7.86 -4.11 13.76
CA VAL A 101 -7.05 -4.46 14.93
C VAL A 101 -6.69 -3.21 15.75
N LEU A 102 -6.29 -2.11 15.08
CA LEU A 102 -5.88 -0.87 15.75
C LEU A 102 -7.04 -0.12 16.42
N LEU A 103 -8.23 -0.14 15.81
CA LEU A 103 -9.41 0.58 16.30
C LEU A 103 -10.40 -0.32 17.04
N GLN A 104 -10.07 -1.61 17.21
CA GLN A 104 -10.93 -2.66 17.79
C GLN A 104 -12.37 -2.63 17.28
N SER A 105 -12.55 -2.27 16.00
CA SER A 105 -13.86 -2.08 15.38
C SER A 105 -13.96 -2.92 14.12
N GLY A 106 -14.97 -3.80 14.09
CA GLY A 106 -15.24 -4.68 12.95
C GLY A 106 -15.68 -3.94 11.68
N VAL A 107 -16.06 -2.66 11.78
CA VAL A 107 -16.49 -1.84 10.63
C VAL A 107 -15.37 -1.71 9.60
N TRP A 108 -14.11 -1.67 10.04
CA TRP A 108 -12.96 -1.55 9.16
C TRP A 108 -12.63 -2.83 8.39
N LEU A 109 -13.03 -4.00 8.90
CA LEU A 109 -12.97 -5.25 8.12
C LEU A 109 -13.96 -5.21 6.96
N VAL A 110 -15.17 -4.69 7.19
CA VAL A 110 -16.19 -4.55 6.13
C VAL A 110 -15.71 -3.54 5.08
N ALA A 111 -15.13 -2.41 5.51
CA ALA A 111 -14.54 -1.43 4.60
C ALA A 111 -13.39 -2.03 3.77
N GLY A 112 -12.47 -2.79 4.39
CA GLY A 112 -11.39 -3.49 3.70
C GLY A 112 -11.89 -4.54 2.72
N ALA A 113 -12.88 -5.34 3.12
CA ALA A 113 -13.52 -6.33 2.26
C ALA A 113 -14.25 -5.69 1.07
N ALA A 114 -15.00 -4.62 1.31
CA ALA A 114 -15.67 -3.85 0.26
C ALA A 114 -14.65 -3.26 -0.73
N GLY A 115 -13.55 -2.68 -0.23
CA GLY A 115 -12.45 -2.19 -1.06
C GLY A 115 -11.80 -3.29 -1.89
N THR A 116 -11.57 -4.47 -1.30
CA THR A 116 -11.04 -5.66 -1.99
C THR A 116 -11.95 -6.08 -3.14
N VAL A 117 -13.26 -6.17 -2.90
CA VAL A 117 -14.26 -6.49 -3.93
C VAL A 117 -14.27 -5.43 -5.02
N MET A 118 -14.17 -4.16 -4.65
CA MET A 118 -14.17 -3.04 -5.60
C MET A 118 -12.92 -3.03 -6.49
N VAL A 119 -11.74 -3.34 -5.93
CA VAL A 119 -10.50 -3.52 -6.71
C VAL A 119 -10.63 -4.69 -7.67
N MET A 120 -11.12 -5.84 -7.21
CA MET A 120 -11.35 -7.00 -8.07
C MET A 120 -12.37 -6.72 -9.17
N ALA A 121 -13.44 -5.97 -8.87
CA ALA A 121 -14.45 -5.58 -9.83
C ALA A 121 -13.91 -4.58 -10.86
N GLY A 122 -13.13 -3.58 -10.42
CA GLY A 122 -12.51 -2.59 -11.30
C GLY A 122 -11.49 -3.21 -12.26
N GLN A 123 -10.73 -4.19 -11.81
CA GLN A 123 -9.76 -4.90 -12.64
C GLN A 123 -10.38 -5.86 -13.66
N ARG A 124 -11.68 -6.16 -13.54
CA ARG A 124 -12.43 -6.82 -14.62
C ARG A 124 -12.79 -5.87 -15.76
N TYR A 125 -12.82 -4.56 -15.51
CA TYR A 125 -13.22 -3.55 -16.52
C TYR A 125 -12.02 -2.92 -17.22
N VAL A 126 -10.91 -2.71 -16.50
CA VAL A 126 -9.64 -2.23 -17.06
C VAL A 126 -8.63 -3.36 -16.95
N ARG A 127 -8.53 -4.17 -18.01
CA ARG A 127 -7.37 -5.04 -18.19
C ARG A 127 -6.16 -4.13 -18.37
N GLY A 128 -5.13 -4.32 -17.55
CA GLY A 128 -3.86 -3.64 -17.77
C GLY A 128 -3.30 -4.16 -19.07
N ASP A 129 -3.43 -3.36 -20.12
CA ASP A 129 -2.77 -3.56 -21.41
C ASP A 129 -1.26 -3.30 -21.27
#